data_AF-A0AA42LJK0-F1
#
_entry.id   AF-A0AA42LJK0-F1
#
_cell.length_a   1.000
_cell.length_b   1.000
_cell.length_c   1.000
_cell.angle_alpha   90.00
_cell.angle_beta   90.00
_cell.angle_gamma   90.00
#
_symmetry.space_group_name_H-M   'P 1'
#
loop_
_entity.id
_entity.type
_entity.pdbx_description
1 polymer ?
#
loop_
_entity_poly.entity_id
_entity_poly.type
_entity_poly.pdbx_seq_one_letter_code
_entity_poly.pdbx_strand_id
1 'polypeptide(L)'
;MDSKSTSEYLGLVTSQHRQKSKFIESIRVSVDPIVGCQNLLSKMSELHDLETATGNCLEQLALWTGTPLIIPGAAQLEYFGFIDQENAMTFGETDDPSIGGYFRESGQSGTGGLTPTGDFLRRLIKAKILKNKSTGNINETKAILELALNHSHFKVFDNKDMTVTFKNLATQFTTMQRILVQMFFPLPAGVELIIED
;
A
#
# COMPACT_ATOMS: atom_id res chain seq x y z
N MET A 1 -2.37 -27.45 1.79
CA MET A 1 -2.12 -28.43 2.88
C MET A 1 -3.33 -28.42 3.77
N ASP A 2 -3.90 -29.57 4.10
CA ASP A 2 -5.08 -29.64 4.95
C ASP A 2 -4.79 -29.13 6.36
N SER A 3 -5.74 -28.43 6.96
CA SER A 3 -5.62 -27.95 8.33
C SER A 3 -5.54 -29.13 9.28
N LYS A 4 -4.47 -29.20 10.08
CA LYS A 4 -4.26 -30.25 11.05
C LYS A 4 -5.11 -30.03 12.29
N SER A 5 -5.60 -31.12 12.87
CA SER A 5 -6.40 -31.10 14.09
C SER A 5 -5.71 -31.85 15.21
N THR A 6 -5.77 -31.33 16.43
CA THR A 6 -5.27 -32.04 17.62
C THR A 6 -5.93 -33.42 17.79
N SER A 7 -7.19 -33.57 17.35
CA SER A 7 -7.91 -34.84 17.40
C SER A 7 -7.23 -35.95 16.60
N GLU A 8 -6.59 -35.63 15.47
CA GLU A 8 -5.85 -36.60 14.65
C GLU A 8 -4.68 -37.18 15.44
N TYR A 9 -3.95 -36.32 16.15
CA TYR A 9 -2.82 -36.74 16.97
C TYR A 9 -3.26 -37.49 18.24
N LEU A 10 -4.37 -37.10 18.86
CA LEU A 10 -4.95 -37.87 19.97
C LEU A 10 -5.46 -39.25 19.52
N GLY A 11 -5.88 -39.38 18.25
CA GLY A 11 -6.23 -40.66 17.63
C GLY A 11 -5.08 -41.67 17.57
N LEU A 12 -3.83 -41.19 17.57
CA LEU A 12 -2.62 -42.03 17.56
C LEU A 12 -2.30 -42.65 18.93
N VAL A 13 -3.01 -42.24 20.01
CA VAL A 13 -2.83 -42.84 21.34
C VAL A 13 -3.29 -44.29 21.33
N THR A 14 -2.41 -45.17 21.82
CA THR A 14 -2.66 -46.62 21.92
C THR A 14 -3.84 -46.92 22.85
N SER A 15 -4.52 -48.05 22.60
CA SER A 15 -5.70 -48.47 23.36
C SER A 15 -5.47 -48.54 24.87
N GLN A 16 -4.26 -48.89 25.32
CA GLN A 16 -3.86 -49.01 26.72
C GLN A 16 -3.99 -47.68 27.51
N HIS A 17 -3.79 -46.53 26.85
CA HIS A 17 -3.79 -45.22 27.50
C HIS A 17 -4.99 -44.34 27.13
N ARG A 18 -5.84 -44.80 26.20
CA ARG A 18 -6.95 -44.03 25.64
C ARG A 18 -8.02 -43.63 26.67
N GLN A 19 -8.20 -44.41 27.72
CA GLN A 19 -9.15 -44.13 28.81
C GLN A 19 -8.56 -43.30 29.97
N LYS A 20 -7.27 -42.94 29.91
CA LYS A 20 -6.59 -42.20 30.98
C LYS A 20 -6.69 -40.69 30.74
N SER A 21 -7.72 -40.05 31.29
CA SER A 21 -8.01 -38.62 31.09
C SER A 21 -6.80 -37.68 31.32
N LYS A 22 -6.07 -37.82 32.45
CA LYS A 22 -4.89 -36.97 32.73
C LYS A 22 -3.77 -37.10 31.68
N PHE A 23 -3.60 -38.29 31.12
CA PHE A 23 -2.59 -38.55 30.10
C PHE A 23 -2.98 -37.90 28.76
N ILE A 24 -4.24 -38.05 28.35
CA ILE A 24 -4.78 -37.42 27.14
C ILE A 24 -4.68 -35.89 27.21
N GLU A 25 -5.07 -35.28 28.33
CA GLU A 25 -4.98 -33.82 28.49
C GLU A 25 -3.53 -33.31 28.48
N SER A 26 -2.59 -34.05 29.09
CA SER A 26 -1.17 -33.69 29.02
C SER A 26 -0.63 -33.68 27.59
N ILE A 27 -1.01 -34.66 26.77
CA ILE A 27 -0.65 -34.70 25.36
C ILE A 27 -1.32 -33.56 24.60
N ARG A 28 -2.62 -33.35 24.83
CA ARG A 28 -3.39 -32.29 24.18
C ARG A 28 -2.74 -30.92 24.38
N VAL A 29 -2.44 -30.54 25.63
CA VAL A 29 -1.78 -29.26 25.95
C VAL A 29 -0.40 -29.16 25.29
N SER A 30 0.32 -30.27 25.13
CA SER A 30 1.63 -30.28 24.47
C SER A 30 1.53 -30.15 22.94
N VAL A 31 0.48 -30.72 22.33
CA VAL A 31 0.32 -30.81 20.87
C VAL A 31 -0.44 -29.61 20.31
N ASP A 32 -1.42 -29.06 21.04
CA ASP A 32 -2.22 -27.89 20.63
C ASP A 32 -1.37 -26.71 20.09
N PRO A 33 -0.30 -26.23 20.79
CA PRO A 33 0.51 -25.15 20.25
C PRO A 33 1.26 -25.54 18.97
N ILE A 34 1.71 -26.79 18.86
CA ILE A 34 2.43 -27.28 17.67
C ILE A 34 1.48 -27.34 16.47
N VAL A 35 0.25 -27.82 16.66
CA VAL A 35 -0.79 -27.83 15.63
C VAL A 35 -1.15 -26.41 15.21
N GLY A 36 -1.26 -25.49 16.18
CA GLY A 36 -1.44 -24.07 15.92
C GLY A 36 -0.34 -23.49 15.02
N CYS A 37 0.93 -23.75 15.34
CA CYS A 37 2.06 -23.32 14.52
C CYS A 37 2.04 -23.94 13.12
N GLN A 38 1.72 -25.24 13.00
CA GLN A 38 1.62 -25.91 11.71
C GLN A 38 0.53 -25.30 10.82
N ASN A 39 -0.64 -24.99 11.39
CA ASN A 39 -1.75 -24.36 10.68
C ASN A 39 -1.45 -22.92 10.29
N LEU A 40 -0.71 -22.19 11.12
CA LEU A 40 -0.23 -20.85 10.77
C LEU A 40 0.76 -20.91 9.60
N LEU A 41 1.76 -21.79 9.68
CA LEU A 41 2.77 -21.96 8.64
C LEU A 41 2.15 -22.40 7.31
N SER A 42 1.14 -23.28 7.34
CA SER A 42 0.43 -23.69 6.12
C SER A 42 -0.33 -22.56 5.45
N LYS A 43 -0.74 -21.54 6.21
CA LYS A 43 -1.45 -20.35 5.70
C LYS A 43 -0.52 -19.18 5.41
N MET A 44 0.78 -19.31 5.66
CA MET A 44 1.72 -18.21 5.53
C MET A 44 1.78 -17.65 4.10
N SER A 45 1.68 -18.50 3.08
CA SER A 45 1.63 -18.06 1.68
C SER A 45 0.35 -17.29 1.37
N GLU A 46 -0.80 -17.75 1.86
CA GLU A 46 -2.10 -17.08 1.65
C GLU A 46 -2.17 -15.71 2.34
N LEU A 47 -1.51 -15.56 3.50
CA LEU A 47 -1.42 -14.28 4.21
C LEU A 47 -0.58 -13.24 3.46
N HIS A 48 0.38 -13.69 2.64
CA HIS A 48 1.28 -12.85 1.85
C HIS A 48 0.98 -12.91 0.35
N ASP A 49 -0.22 -13.35 -0.03
CA ASP A 49 -0.66 -13.25 -1.41
C ASP A 49 -1.09 -11.80 -1.70
N LEU A 50 -0.60 -11.24 -2.79
CA LEU A 50 -0.85 -9.86 -3.17
C LEU A 50 -2.33 -9.57 -3.44
N GLU A 51 -3.18 -10.56 -3.70
CA GLU A 51 -4.62 -10.33 -3.89
C GLU A 51 -5.41 -10.36 -2.58
N THR A 52 -4.96 -11.10 -1.57
CA THR A 52 -5.71 -11.34 -0.32
C THR A 52 -5.08 -10.71 0.92
N ALA A 53 -3.79 -10.38 0.90
CA ALA A 53 -3.08 -9.83 2.05
C ALA A 53 -3.71 -8.52 2.53
N THR A 54 -3.76 -8.34 3.84
CA THR A 54 -4.30 -7.16 4.52
C THR A 54 -3.41 -6.74 5.69
N GLY A 55 -3.54 -5.48 6.13
CA GLY A 55 -2.78 -4.91 7.24
C GLY A 55 -1.27 -5.08 7.08
N ASN A 56 -0.61 -5.51 8.15
CA ASN A 56 0.85 -5.65 8.22
C ASN A 56 1.43 -6.58 7.14
N CYS A 57 0.71 -7.62 6.70
CA CYS A 57 1.22 -8.53 5.66
C CYS A 57 1.31 -7.81 4.31
N LEU A 58 0.34 -6.93 4.00
CA LEU A 58 0.37 -6.12 2.78
C LEU A 58 1.47 -5.06 2.84
N GLU A 59 1.70 -4.45 4.00
CA GLU A 59 2.80 -3.51 4.22
C GLU A 59 4.17 -4.18 4.09
N GLN A 60 4.32 -5.43 4.56
CA GLN A 60 5.54 -6.21 4.35
C GLN A 60 5.79 -6.50 2.86
N LEU A 61 4.75 -6.80 2.08
CA LEU A 61 4.86 -6.92 0.63
C LEU A 61 5.29 -5.60 -0.02
N ALA A 62 4.78 -4.47 0.46
CA ALA A 62 5.22 -3.15 0.00
C ALA A 62 6.71 -2.92 0.28
N LEU A 63 7.17 -3.29 1.48
CA LEU A 63 8.58 -3.20 1.85
C LEU A 63 9.47 -4.04 0.94
N TRP A 64 9.12 -5.31 0.70
CA TRP A 64 9.91 -6.21 -0.14
C TRP A 64 9.99 -5.76 -1.61
N THR A 65 8.92 -5.13 -2.12
CA THR A 65 8.87 -4.62 -3.49
C THR A 65 9.49 -3.23 -3.64
N GLY A 66 9.81 -2.56 -2.53
CA GLY A 66 10.29 -1.18 -2.53
C GLY A 66 9.20 -0.16 -2.89
N THR A 67 7.94 -0.48 -2.57
CA THR A 67 6.79 0.41 -2.74
C THR A 67 6.78 1.43 -1.59
N PRO A 68 6.64 2.73 -1.86
CA PRO A 68 6.61 3.75 -0.82
C PRO A 68 5.38 3.58 0.09
N LEU A 69 5.60 3.47 1.40
CA LEU A 69 4.53 3.47 2.41
C LEU A 69 4.09 4.89 2.81
N ILE A 70 4.79 5.90 2.32
CA ILE A 70 4.44 7.31 2.50
C ILE A 70 4.67 8.00 1.16
N ILE A 71 3.65 8.65 0.64
CA ILE A 71 3.73 9.49 -0.56
C ILE A 71 3.96 10.92 -0.07
N PRO A 72 5.19 11.46 -0.16
CA PRO A 72 5.50 12.77 0.39
C PRO A 72 4.81 13.86 -0.43
N GLY A 73 4.25 14.86 0.25
CA GLY A 73 3.61 16.01 -0.39
C GLY A 73 2.23 15.74 -1.00
N ALA A 74 1.69 14.54 -0.83
CA ALA A 74 0.39 14.15 -1.38
C ALA A 74 -0.80 14.49 -0.49
N ALA A 75 -0.60 14.61 0.82
CA ALA A 75 -1.66 15.05 1.73
C ALA A 75 -1.58 16.57 1.87
N GLN A 76 -2.62 17.31 1.53
CA GLN A 76 -2.69 18.73 1.86
C GLN A 76 -2.96 18.85 3.37
N LEU A 77 -2.13 19.60 4.09
CA LEU A 77 -2.33 19.81 5.52
C LEU A 77 -3.39 20.88 5.75
N GLU A 78 -4.20 20.68 6.78
CA GLU A 78 -5.28 21.58 7.17
C GLU A 78 -4.71 22.72 8.02
N TYR A 79 -4.87 23.95 7.51
CA TYR A 79 -4.45 25.18 8.17
C TYR A 79 -5.58 26.20 8.09
N PHE A 80 -5.52 27.25 8.93
CA PHE A 80 -6.37 28.41 8.71
C PHE A 80 -6.12 29.01 7.33
N GLY A 81 -7.20 29.27 6.59
CA GLY A 81 -7.12 29.85 5.25
C GLY A 81 -8.42 30.48 4.79
N PHE A 82 -8.42 30.92 3.54
CA PHE A 82 -9.59 31.54 2.90
C PHE A 82 -10.43 30.51 2.14
N ILE A 83 -11.69 30.84 1.84
CA ILE A 83 -12.67 29.91 1.25
C ILE A 83 -12.27 29.38 -0.14
N ASP A 84 -11.36 30.07 -0.81
CA ASP A 84 -10.80 29.72 -2.12
C ASP A 84 -9.56 28.81 -2.02
N GLN A 85 -9.11 28.48 -0.81
CA GLN A 85 -7.97 27.60 -0.58
C GLN A 85 -8.43 26.18 -0.25
N GLU A 86 -7.91 25.20 -0.98
CA GLU A 86 -8.22 23.79 -0.78
C GLU A 86 -7.77 23.31 0.61
N ASN A 87 -8.69 22.64 1.34
CA ASN A 87 -8.51 22.18 2.73
C ASN A 87 -8.19 23.29 3.74
N ALA A 88 -8.56 24.54 3.45
CA ALA A 88 -8.53 25.60 4.43
C ALA A 88 -9.59 25.38 5.50
N MET A 89 -9.17 25.42 6.75
CA MET A 89 -10.06 25.44 7.90
C MET A 89 -10.53 26.87 8.19
N THR A 90 -11.66 26.96 8.88
CA THR A 90 -12.18 28.24 9.39
C THR A 90 -11.27 28.82 10.47
N PHE A 91 -11.52 30.07 10.83
CA PHE A 91 -10.89 30.69 11.99
C PHE A 91 -11.21 29.89 13.27
N GLY A 92 -10.25 29.80 14.19
CA GLY A 92 -10.42 29.08 15.44
C GLY A 92 -11.33 29.80 16.42
N GLU A 93 -12.21 29.07 17.10
CA GLU A 93 -13.11 29.65 18.12
C GLU A 93 -12.45 29.64 19.50
N THR A 94 -12.71 30.69 20.29
CA THR A 94 -12.09 30.82 21.64
C THR A 94 -12.67 29.83 22.65
N ASP A 95 -13.94 29.47 22.49
CA ASP A 95 -14.67 28.62 23.43
C ASP A 95 -14.59 27.11 23.10
N ASP A 96 -14.09 26.75 21.90
CA ASP A 96 -13.94 25.36 21.45
C ASP A 96 -12.63 25.16 20.66
N PRO A 97 -11.59 24.57 21.27
CA PRO A 97 -10.31 24.29 20.61
C PRO A 97 -10.39 23.28 19.45
N SER A 98 -11.53 22.61 19.24
CA SER A 98 -11.73 21.66 18.14
C SER A 98 -12.22 22.33 16.84
N ILE A 99 -12.59 23.61 16.88
CA ILE A 99 -13.09 24.37 15.74
C ILE A 99 -11.99 25.26 15.17
N GLY A 100 -11.78 25.17 13.85
CA GLY A 100 -10.86 26.00 13.07
C GLY A 100 -9.41 25.49 13.02
N GLY A 101 -8.63 26.08 12.11
CA GLY A 101 -7.22 25.71 11.89
C GLY A 101 -6.26 26.68 12.55
N TYR A 102 -5.03 26.22 12.78
CA TYR A 102 -3.95 27.11 13.23
C TYR A 102 -3.26 27.79 12.05
N PHE A 103 -2.63 28.93 12.31
CA PHE A 103 -1.84 29.64 11.31
C PHE A 103 -0.59 28.85 10.95
N ARG A 104 -0.33 28.73 9.65
CA ARG A 104 0.90 28.09 9.17
C ARG A 104 2.10 28.98 9.48
N GLU A 105 3.01 28.46 10.31
CA GLU A 105 4.25 29.13 10.70
C GLU A 105 5.31 29.09 9.58
N SER A 106 6.25 30.04 9.63
CA SER A 106 7.40 30.04 8.73
C SER A 106 8.24 28.77 8.92
N GLY A 107 8.53 28.05 7.83
CA GLY A 107 9.26 26.79 7.86
C GLY A 107 8.40 25.53 7.97
N GLN A 108 7.08 25.65 8.15
CA GLN A 108 6.17 24.49 8.07
C GLN A 108 5.79 24.19 6.62
N SER A 109 5.71 22.90 6.27
CA SER A 109 5.24 22.45 4.96
C SER A 109 3.73 22.63 4.84
N GLY A 110 3.23 23.00 3.66
CA GLY A 110 1.78 23.03 3.37
C GLY A 110 1.19 21.64 3.09
N THR A 111 2.07 20.65 2.92
CA THR A 111 1.72 19.30 2.51
C THR A 111 2.42 18.27 3.39
N GLY A 112 1.71 17.22 3.77
CA GLY A 112 2.18 16.06 4.52
C GLY A 112 2.34 14.81 3.65
N GLY A 113 2.77 13.74 4.30
CA GLY A 113 2.82 12.41 3.69
C GLY A 113 1.45 11.74 3.71
N LEU A 114 1.02 11.18 2.58
CA LEU A 114 -0.16 10.32 2.51
C LEU A 114 0.26 8.86 2.67
N THR A 115 -0.38 8.14 3.59
CA THR A 115 -0.15 6.71 3.82
C THR A 115 -1.15 5.89 3.00
N PRO A 116 -0.75 5.23 1.89
CA PRO A 116 -1.63 4.37 1.13
C PRO A 116 -2.03 3.12 1.94
N THR A 117 -3.31 2.75 1.90
CA THR A 117 -3.82 1.55 2.59
C THR A 117 -4.75 0.74 1.66
N GLY A 118 -5.05 -0.51 2.05
CA GLY A 118 -6.01 -1.37 1.36
C GLY A 118 -5.72 -1.53 -0.14
N ASP A 119 -6.75 -1.40 -0.97
CA ASP A 119 -6.65 -1.58 -2.42
C ASP A 119 -5.76 -0.54 -3.10
N PHE A 120 -5.68 0.66 -2.53
CA PHE A 120 -4.78 1.68 -3.07
C PHE A 120 -3.32 1.24 -2.94
N LEU A 121 -2.90 0.80 -1.75
CA LEU A 121 -1.57 0.23 -1.54
C LEU A 121 -1.33 -0.99 -2.44
N ARG A 122 -2.31 -1.89 -2.57
CA ARG A 122 -2.21 -3.07 -3.43
C ARG A 122 -1.91 -2.71 -4.89
N ARG A 123 -2.59 -1.69 -5.43
CA ARG A 123 -2.31 -1.20 -6.79
C ARG A 123 -0.92 -0.60 -6.91
N LEU A 124 -0.46 0.17 -5.93
CA LEU A 124 0.89 0.72 -5.92
C LEU A 124 1.96 -0.38 -5.88
N ILE A 125 1.73 -1.46 -5.14
CA ILE A 125 2.64 -2.62 -5.13
C ILE A 125 2.71 -3.26 -6.51
N LYS A 126 1.55 -3.50 -7.16
CA LYS A 126 1.51 -4.05 -8.53
C LYS A 126 2.26 -3.14 -9.52
N ALA A 127 2.00 -1.83 -9.45
CA ALA A 127 2.68 -0.83 -10.28
C ALA A 127 4.20 -0.84 -10.04
N LYS A 128 4.64 -0.97 -8.79
CA LYS A 128 6.06 -1.01 -8.43
C LYS A 128 6.76 -2.26 -8.96
N ILE A 129 6.10 -3.42 -8.85
CA ILE A 129 6.63 -4.67 -9.41
C ILE A 129 6.83 -4.54 -10.93
N LEU A 130 5.84 -3.99 -11.64
CA LEU A 130 5.97 -3.75 -13.09
C LEU A 130 7.08 -2.75 -13.40
N LYS A 131 7.18 -1.65 -12.63
CA LYS A 131 8.25 -0.66 -12.78
C LYS A 131 9.63 -1.28 -12.63
N ASN A 132 9.84 -2.11 -11.61
CA ASN A 132 11.13 -2.74 -11.35
C ASN A 132 11.56 -3.71 -12.46
N LYS A 133 10.60 -4.32 -13.17
CA LYS A 133 10.86 -5.22 -14.30
C LYS A 133 10.96 -4.47 -15.64
N SER A 134 10.49 -3.22 -15.71
CA SER A 134 10.28 -2.54 -16.98
C SER A 134 11.58 -2.26 -17.72
N THR A 135 11.50 -2.32 -19.05
CA THR A 135 12.56 -1.95 -19.98
C THR A 135 12.52 -0.46 -20.36
N GLY A 136 11.59 0.32 -19.79
CA GLY A 136 11.32 1.71 -20.18
C GLY A 136 10.45 1.84 -21.43
N ASN A 137 9.89 0.74 -21.94
CA ASN A 137 8.98 0.75 -23.08
C ASN A 137 7.70 1.54 -22.76
N ILE A 138 7.25 2.39 -23.70
CA ILE A 138 6.08 3.26 -23.52
C ILE A 138 4.79 2.51 -23.18
N ASN A 139 4.61 1.28 -23.68
CA ASN A 139 3.43 0.47 -23.39
C ASN A 139 3.46 -0.08 -21.96
N GLU A 140 4.64 -0.48 -21.48
CA GLU A 140 4.85 -0.89 -20.09
C GLU A 140 4.63 0.29 -19.14
N THR A 141 5.17 1.46 -19.50
CA THR A 141 4.96 2.71 -18.76
C THR A 141 3.47 3.03 -18.62
N LYS A 142 2.68 2.89 -19.68
CA LYS A 142 1.23 3.09 -19.61
C LYS A 142 0.57 2.12 -18.63
N ALA A 143 0.88 0.82 -18.70
CA ALA A 143 0.32 -0.17 -17.78
C ALA A 143 0.68 0.13 -16.31
N ILE A 144 1.91 0.59 -16.05
CA ILE A 144 2.34 1.00 -14.69
C ILE A 144 1.52 2.19 -14.20
N LEU A 145 1.38 3.23 -15.03
CA LEU A 145 0.68 4.46 -14.67
C LEU A 145 -0.83 4.24 -14.54
N GLU A 146 -1.43 3.36 -15.35
CA GLU A 146 -2.84 2.96 -15.22
C GLU A 146 -3.13 2.34 -13.85
N LEU A 147 -2.23 1.49 -13.34
CA LEU A 147 -2.35 0.93 -12.00
C LEU A 147 -2.17 1.99 -10.91
N ALA A 148 -1.15 2.85 -11.04
CA ALA A 148 -0.84 3.87 -10.05
C ALA A 148 -1.95 4.93 -9.94
N LEU A 149 -2.49 5.40 -11.07
CA LEU A 149 -3.50 6.44 -11.15
C LEU A 149 -4.94 5.91 -11.07
N ASN A 150 -5.13 4.61 -11.27
CA ASN A 150 -6.43 3.95 -11.32
C ASN A 150 -7.35 4.44 -12.47
N HIS A 151 -6.76 4.88 -13.58
CA HIS A 151 -7.47 5.23 -14.83
C HIS A 151 -6.48 5.27 -16.00
N SER A 152 -7.00 5.28 -17.23
CA SER A 152 -6.22 5.35 -18.49
C SER A 152 -6.38 6.68 -19.24
N HIS A 153 -7.01 7.69 -18.64
CA HIS A 153 -7.18 9.03 -19.22
C HIS A 153 -5.88 9.86 -19.23
N PHE A 154 -4.87 9.38 -19.93
CA PHE A 154 -3.63 10.10 -20.17
C PHE A 154 -2.96 9.60 -21.46
N LYS A 155 -1.97 10.35 -21.93
CA LYS A 155 -1.08 9.93 -23.02
C LYS A 155 0.37 10.07 -22.56
N VAL A 156 1.20 9.17 -23.07
CA VAL A 156 2.65 9.27 -22.94
C VAL A 156 3.21 9.30 -24.36
N PHE A 157 4.11 10.23 -24.64
CA PHE A 157 4.79 10.34 -25.92
C PHE A 157 6.27 10.65 -25.72
N ASP A 158 7.10 10.00 -26.51
CA ASP A 158 8.53 10.23 -26.60
C ASP A 158 8.79 11.33 -27.64
N ASN A 159 9.42 12.43 -27.20
CA ASN A 159 9.70 13.59 -28.04
C ASN A 159 10.95 13.38 -28.92
N LYS A 160 11.69 12.29 -28.72
CA LYS A 160 12.93 11.93 -29.45
C LYS A 160 14.07 12.93 -29.28
N ASP A 161 14.05 13.71 -28.22
CA ASP A 161 15.02 14.75 -27.88
C ASP A 161 15.56 14.60 -26.45
N MET A 162 15.58 13.36 -25.93
CA MET A 162 15.84 13.04 -24.52
C MET A 162 14.80 13.59 -23.55
N THR A 163 13.60 13.91 -24.03
CA THR A 163 12.44 14.21 -23.17
C THR A 163 11.27 13.27 -23.48
N VAL A 164 10.49 12.97 -22.45
CA VAL A 164 9.24 12.22 -22.56
C VAL A 164 8.16 13.01 -21.87
N THR A 165 7.01 13.14 -22.52
CA THR A 165 5.88 13.87 -21.96
C THR A 165 4.78 12.93 -21.53
N PHE A 166 4.37 13.08 -20.27
CA PHE A 166 3.07 12.64 -19.78
C PHE A 166 2.07 13.77 -19.97
N LYS A 167 0.94 13.48 -20.61
CA LYS A 167 -0.17 14.42 -20.79
C LYS A 167 -1.42 13.86 -20.15
N ASN A 168 -1.91 14.55 -19.13
CA ASN A 168 -3.19 14.25 -18.54
C ASN A 168 -4.32 14.53 -19.55
N LEU A 169 -5.35 13.69 -19.54
CA LEU A 169 -6.58 13.89 -20.31
C LEU A 169 -7.82 13.78 -19.41
N ALA A 170 -7.64 13.58 -18.11
CA ALA A 170 -8.72 13.55 -17.14
C ALA A 170 -9.16 14.98 -16.79
N THR A 171 -10.43 15.15 -16.43
CA THR A 171 -10.98 16.45 -16.01
C THR A 171 -10.29 17.01 -14.76
N GLN A 172 -9.73 16.14 -13.93
CA GLN A 172 -9.05 16.49 -12.69
C GLN A 172 -7.66 15.86 -12.67
N PHE A 173 -6.64 16.64 -12.28
CA PHE A 173 -5.29 16.16 -12.09
C PHE A 173 -4.71 16.72 -10.80
N THR A 174 -4.76 15.92 -9.74
CA THR A 174 -4.41 16.35 -8.40
C THR A 174 -2.89 16.31 -8.17
N THR A 175 -2.41 17.06 -7.16
CA THR A 175 -1.00 17.04 -6.73
C THR A 175 -0.53 15.61 -6.41
N MET A 176 -1.37 14.80 -5.76
CA MET A 176 -1.07 13.39 -5.50
C MET A 176 -0.84 12.62 -6.82
N GLN A 177 -1.70 12.79 -7.82
CA GLN A 177 -1.56 12.11 -9.11
C GLN A 177 -0.27 12.53 -9.82
N ARG A 178 0.09 13.82 -9.78
CA ARG A 178 1.38 14.31 -10.30
C ARG A 178 2.57 13.64 -9.62
N ILE A 179 2.55 13.54 -8.29
CA ILE A 179 3.60 12.87 -7.51
C ILE A 179 3.67 11.38 -7.89
N LEU A 180 2.52 10.71 -8.01
CA LEU A 180 2.48 9.31 -8.42
C LEU A 180 3.08 9.09 -9.82
N VAL A 181 2.78 9.96 -10.78
CA VAL A 181 3.42 9.91 -12.12
C VAL A 181 4.93 9.99 -11.97
N GLN A 182 5.47 10.97 -11.24
CA GLN A 182 6.92 11.12 -11.02
C GLN A 182 7.53 9.89 -10.33
N MET A 183 6.87 9.34 -9.32
CA MET A 183 7.38 8.19 -8.56
C MET A 183 7.35 6.88 -9.35
N PHE A 184 6.35 6.68 -10.22
CA PHE A 184 6.12 5.42 -10.91
C PHE A 184 6.58 5.40 -12.37
N PHE A 185 6.92 6.53 -12.97
CA PHE A 185 7.50 6.55 -14.32
C PHE A 185 8.85 5.80 -14.36
N PRO A 186 9.04 4.79 -15.22
CA PRO A 186 10.32 4.10 -15.40
C PRO A 186 11.24 4.93 -16.31
N LEU A 187 11.62 6.11 -15.83
CA LEU A 187 12.38 7.10 -16.59
C LEU A 187 13.83 6.62 -16.79
N PRO A 188 14.31 6.49 -18.04
CA PRO A 188 15.71 6.18 -18.30
C PRO A 188 16.64 7.29 -17.80
N ALA A 189 17.87 6.93 -17.42
CA ALA A 189 18.86 7.91 -16.98
C ALA A 189 19.18 8.91 -18.10
N GLY A 190 19.19 10.20 -17.76
CA GLY A 190 19.47 11.28 -18.71
C GLY A 190 18.27 11.74 -19.56
N VAL A 191 17.09 11.15 -19.36
CA VAL A 191 15.84 11.59 -19.99
C VAL A 191 15.06 12.48 -19.02
N GLU A 192 14.50 13.59 -19.52
CA GLU A 192 13.63 14.47 -18.74
C GLU A 192 12.15 14.04 -18.87
N LEU A 193 11.41 14.08 -17.76
CA LEU A 193 9.97 13.86 -17.74
C LEU A 193 9.22 15.19 -17.67
N ILE A 194 8.44 15.48 -18.69
CA ILE A 194 7.55 16.63 -18.75
C ILE A 194 6.13 16.16 -18.36
N ILE A 195 5.47 16.88 -17.47
CA ILE A 195 4.10 16.57 -17.03
C ILE A 195 3.18 17.74 -17.40
N GLU A 196 2.33 17.51 -18.41
CA GLU A 196 1.29 18.43 -18.87
C GLU A 196 -0.08 18.04 -18.29
N ASP A 197 -0.86 19.06 -17.94
CA ASP A 197 -2.21 18.94 -17.37
C ASP A 197 -3.31 18.97 -18.44
#